data_AF-A0A8X7BPE3-F1
#
_entry.id   AF-A0A8X7BPE3-F1
#
_cell.length_a   1.000
_cell.length_b   1.000
_cell.length_c   1.000
_cell.angle_alpha   90.00
_cell.angle_beta   90.00
_cell.angle_gamma   90.00
#
_symmetry.space_group_name_H-M   'P 1'
#
loop_
_entity.id
_entity.type
_entity.pdbx_description
1 polymer ?
#
loop_
_entity_poly.entity_id
_entity_poly.type
_entity_poly.pdbx_seq_one_letter_code
_entity_poly.pdbx_strand_id
1 'polypeptide(L)'
;MAQLLKWCNRIVVTHPWKTQLLTTGFLMATSDVIAQTAIEKKKVKEIEPLRVGRFAFLGTCFVAPILRTWYNVLEKTMGAVGRTIGLRKMMVDQLLFTPCFLGCFLTVSGALQFQPWSVIKDKINKEYFEVLKTNYMLWPSAQLITFYIIPLQYRIIFVSFVALLWNTYLASQANQSYNET
;
A
#
# COMPACT_ATOMS: atom_id res chain seq x y z
N MET A 1 -6.59 -14.86 -24.62
CA MET A 1 -6.86 -14.40 -23.24
C MET A 1 -6.74 -15.52 -22.19
N ALA A 2 -7.36 -16.70 -22.37
CA ALA A 2 -7.33 -17.78 -21.38
C ALA A 2 -5.95 -18.41 -21.11
N GLN A 3 -5.05 -18.45 -22.10
CA GLN A 3 -3.69 -19.00 -21.91
C GLN A 3 -2.77 -18.08 -21.09
N LEU A 4 -2.86 -16.77 -21.28
CA LEU A 4 -2.15 -15.77 -20.46
C LEU A 4 -2.61 -15.83 -19.00
N LEU A 5 -3.92 -15.93 -18.77
CA LEU A 5 -4.47 -16.09 -17.42
C LEU A 5 -4.00 -17.39 -16.75
N LYS A 6 -3.99 -18.51 -17.47
CA LYS A 6 -3.47 -19.80 -16.96
C LYS A 6 -1.98 -19.73 -16.65
N TRP A 7 -1.19 -19.04 -17.48
CA TRP A 7 0.24 -18.86 -17.30
C TRP A 7 0.55 -17.94 -16.10
N CYS A 8 -0.12 -16.80 -15.99
CA CYS A 8 -0.04 -15.91 -14.82
C CYS A 8 -0.40 -16.67 -13.53
N ASN A 9 -1.49 -17.44 -13.56
CA ASN A 9 -1.92 -18.22 -12.39
C ASN A 9 -0.88 -19.28 -12.02
N ARG A 10 -0.24 -19.93 -13.00
CA ARG A 10 0.84 -20.90 -12.78
C ARG A 10 2.07 -20.25 -12.16
N ILE A 11 2.44 -19.04 -12.56
CA ILE A 11 3.59 -18.32 -11.98
C ILE A 11 3.29 -17.87 -10.55
N VAL A 12 2.06 -17.38 -10.30
CA VAL A 12 1.61 -16.99 -8.95
C VAL A 12 1.64 -18.17 -8.00
N VAL A 13 1.21 -19.36 -8.44
CA VAL A 13 1.18 -20.57 -7.61
C VAL A 13 2.58 -21.17 -7.42
N THR A 14 3.46 -21.13 -8.44
CA THR A 14 4.80 -21.75 -8.35
C THR A 14 5.81 -20.89 -7.60
N HIS A 15 5.72 -19.56 -7.67
CA HIS A 15 6.64 -18.64 -7.01
C HIS A 15 5.90 -17.50 -6.29
N PRO A 16 5.05 -17.82 -5.29
CA PRO A 16 4.17 -16.85 -4.64
C PRO A 16 4.92 -15.70 -3.96
N TRP A 17 6.15 -15.96 -3.49
CA TRP A 17 7.02 -14.90 -2.97
C TRP A 17 7.38 -13.89 -4.06
N LYS A 18 7.95 -14.37 -5.18
CA LYS A 18 8.51 -13.49 -6.21
C LYS A 18 7.43 -12.67 -6.89
N THR A 19 6.27 -13.29 -7.15
CA THR A 19 5.13 -12.60 -7.74
C THR A 19 4.57 -11.54 -6.81
N GLN A 20 4.39 -11.83 -5.52
CA GLN A 20 3.88 -10.86 -4.56
C GLN A 20 4.82 -9.64 -4.43
N LEU A 21 6.13 -9.86 -4.36
CA LEU A 21 7.11 -8.77 -4.30
C LEU A 21 7.04 -7.89 -5.57
N LEU A 22 7.12 -8.51 -6.74
CA LEU A 22 7.13 -7.78 -8.02
C LEU A 22 5.82 -7.06 -8.31
N THR A 23 4.68 -7.71 -8.02
CA THR A 23 3.36 -7.10 -8.23
C THR A 23 3.15 -5.91 -7.30
N THR A 24 3.61 -5.97 -6.05
CA THR A 24 3.49 -4.84 -5.12
C THR A 24 4.40 -3.68 -5.53
N GLY A 25 5.65 -3.97 -5.94
CA GLY A 25 6.55 -2.97 -6.49
C GLY A 25 5.96 -2.26 -7.71
N PHE A 26 5.45 -3.04 -8.67
CA PHE A 26 4.79 -2.51 -9.86
C PHE A 26 3.56 -1.66 -9.54
N LEU A 27 2.73 -2.13 -8.60
CA LEU A 27 1.54 -1.41 -8.14
C LEU A 27 1.93 -0.05 -7.54
N MET A 28 2.92 -0.02 -6.65
CA MET A 28 3.37 1.23 -6.02
C MET A 28 4.03 2.18 -7.02
N ALA A 29 4.82 1.66 -7.97
CA ALA A 29 5.38 2.47 -9.07
C ALA A 29 4.27 3.12 -9.91
N THR A 30 3.25 2.35 -10.27
CA THR A 30 2.10 2.86 -11.04
C THR A 30 1.31 3.88 -10.22
N SER A 31 1.14 3.63 -8.91
CA SER A 31 0.44 4.53 -8.00
C SER A 31 1.16 5.88 -7.87
N ASP A 32 2.49 5.88 -7.86
CA ASP A 32 3.30 7.11 -7.84
C ASP A 32 3.22 7.88 -9.17
N VAL A 33 3.22 7.20 -10.32
CA VAL A 33 2.95 7.86 -11.61
C VAL A 33 1.57 8.52 -11.61
N ILE A 34 0.55 7.85 -11.05
CA ILE A 34 -0.79 8.43 -10.90
C ILE A 34 -0.75 9.62 -9.93
N ALA A 35 0.02 9.57 -8.84
CA ALA A 35 0.12 10.68 -7.89
C ALA A 35 0.72 11.91 -8.57
N GLN A 36 1.81 11.73 -9.31
CA GLN A 36 2.48 12.80 -10.05
C GLN A 36 1.57 13.43 -11.12
N THR A 37 0.79 12.62 -11.84
CA THR A 37 -0.05 13.11 -12.95
C THR A 37 -1.43 13.62 -12.50
N ALA A 38 -2.11 12.90 -11.61
CA ALA A 38 -3.50 13.20 -11.24
C ALA A 38 -3.62 14.11 -10.01
N ILE A 39 -2.70 14.01 -9.05
CA ILE A 39 -2.72 14.83 -7.82
C ILE A 39 -1.84 16.07 -8.01
N GLU A 40 -0.59 15.87 -8.39
CA GLU A 40 0.39 16.96 -8.55
C GLU A 40 0.26 17.67 -9.91
N LYS A 41 -0.58 17.16 -10.82
CA LYS A 41 -0.87 17.73 -12.15
C LYS A 41 0.38 17.94 -13.02
N LYS A 42 1.44 17.15 -12.80
CA LYS A 42 2.65 17.16 -13.64
C LYS A 42 2.34 16.64 -15.04
N LYS A 43 2.97 17.24 -16.05
CA LYS A 43 2.90 16.71 -17.42
C LYS A 43 3.65 15.40 -17.51
N VAL A 44 3.32 14.55 -18.49
CA VAL A 44 4.00 13.25 -18.70
C VAL A 44 5.52 13.38 -18.83
N LYS A 45 6.01 14.50 -19.39
CA LYS A 45 7.45 14.78 -19.54
C LYS A 45 8.13 15.19 -18.22
N GLU A 46 7.35 15.58 -17.21
CA GLU A 46 7.81 16.06 -15.90
C GLU A 46 7.76 14.94 -14.84
N ILE A 47 7.37 13.72 -15.23
CA ILE A 47 7.38 12.56 -14.33
C ILE A 47 8.82 12.28 -13.91
N GLU A 48 9.05 12.15 -12.61
CA GLU A 48 10.34 11.88 -12.00
C GLU A 48 10.62 10.37 -11.94
N PRO A 49 11.49 9.80 -12.80
CA PRO A 49 11.69 8.36 -12.88
C PRO A 49 12.35 7.80 -11.61
N LEU A 50 13.21 8.59 -10.96
CA LEU A 50 13.86 8.21 -9.72
C LEU A 50 12.84 8.01 -8.58
N ARG A 51 11.82 8.87 -8.52
CA ARG A 51 10.74 8.77 -7.54
C ARG A 51 9.89 7.51 -7.77
N VAL A 52 9.54 7.23 -9.03
CA VAL A 52 8.86 5.99 -9.42
C VAL A 52 9.70 4.76 -9.03
N GLY A 53 11.01 4.81 -9.27
CA GLY A 53 11.97 3.78 -8.89
C GLY A 53 12.05 3.56 -7.36
N ARG A 54 12.05 4.63 -6.56
CA ARG A 54 12.00 4.55 -5.10
C ARG A 54 10.71 3.91 -4.61
N PHE A 55 9.56 4.24 -5.20
CA PHE A 55 8.28 3.61 -4.86
C PHE A 55 8.21 2.13 -5.29
N ALA A 56 8.80 1.79 -6.43
CA ALA A 56 8.98 0.40 -6.85
C ALA A 56 9.81 -0.39 -5.83
N PHE A 57 10.92 0.21 -5.37
CA PHE A 57 11.80 -0.37 -4.37
C PHE A 57 11.11 -0.51 -3.00
N LEU A 58 10.42 0.53 -2.53
CA LEU A 58 9.61 0.48 -1.31
C LEU A 58 8.59 -0.66 -1.38
N GLY A 59 7.87 -0.79 -2.50
CA GLY A 59 6.89 -1.86 -2.69
C GLY A 59 7.50 -3.26 -2.64
N THR A 60 8.62 -3.43 -3.34
CA THR A 60 9.26 -4.75 -3.52
C THR A 60 10.04 -5.20 -2.27
N CYS A 61 10.81 -4.30 -1.67
CA CYS A 61 11.80 -4.64 -0.65
C CYS A 61 11.34 -4.34 0.78
N PHE A 62 10.31 -3.51 0.97
CA PHE A 62 9.83 -3.13 2.29
C PHE A 62 8.37 -3.54 2.51
N VAL A 63 7.44 -3.03 1.71
CA VAL A 63 5.99 -3.23 1.92
C VAL A 63 5.60 -4.69 1.74
N ALA A 64 5.98 -5.33 0.63
CA ALA A 64 5.56 -6.70 0.35
C ALA A 64 6.10 -7.75 1.35
N PRO A 65 7.40 -7.74 1.74
CA PRO A 65 7.91 -8.67 2.75
C PRO A 65 7.23 -8.49 4.12
N ILE A 66 7.01 -7.24 4.55
CA ILE A 66 6.38 -6.94 5.84
C ILE A 66 4.92 -7.40 5.84
N LEU A 67 4.13 -7.00 4.84
CA LEU A 67 2.72 -7.39 4.73
C LEU A 67 2.57 -8.92 4.68
N ARG A 68 3.41 -9.60 3.89
CA ARG A 68 3.38 -11.07 3.80
C ARG A 68 3.64 -11.72 5.15
N THR A 69 4.66 -11.24 5.86
CA THR A 69 5.02 -11.78 7.19
C THR A 69 3.89 -11.54 8.19
N TRP A 70 3.32 -10.34 8.19
CA TRP A 70 2.20 -9.98 9.06
C TRP A 70 0.95 -10.83 8.77
N TYR A 71 0.55 -10.98 7.52
CA TYR A 71 -0.60 -11.81 7.17
C TYR A 71 -0.37 -13.28 7.53
N ASN A 72 0.84 -13.81 7.36
CA ASN A 72 1.18 -15.16 7.84
C ASN A 72 1.03 -15.30 9.36
N VAL A 73 1.40 -14.27 10.13
CA VAL A 73 1.19 -14.24 11.59
C VAL A 73 -0.30 -14.22 11.93
N LEU A 74 -1.09 -13.38 11.26
CA LEU A 74 -2.54 -13.32 11.46
C LEU A 74 -3.24 -14.65 11.13
N GLU A 75 -2.84 -15.32 10.05
CA GLU A 75 -3.39 -16.63 9.69
C GLU A 75 -3.06 -17.69 10.75
N LYS A 76 -1.81 -17.74 11.22
CA LYS A 76 -1.38 -18.71 12.26
C LYS A 76 -2.03 -18.47 13.61
N THR A 77 -2.28 -17.22 13.98
CA THR A 77 -2.79 -16.86 15.31
C THR A 77 -4.32 -16.86 15.41
N MET A 78 -5.04 -16.56 14.32
CA MET A 78 -6.50 -16.38 14.35
C MET A 78 -7.27 -17.41 13.51
N GLY A 79 -6.59 -18.26 12.75
CA GLY A 79 -7.21 -19.26 11.87
C GLY A 79 -7.83 -18.66 10.60
N ALA A 80 -8.23 -19.51 9.65
CA ALA A 80 -8.53 -19.08 8.29
C ALA A 80 -10.02 -18.78 7.98
N VAL A 81 -10.98 -19.27 8.78
CA VAL A 81 -12.38 -19.40 8.29
C VAL A 81 -13.42 -18.75 9.21
N GLY A 82 -14.15 -17.76 8.67
CA GLY A 82 -15.38 -17.21 9.29
C GLY A 82 -15.49 -15.68 9.18
N ARG A 83 -16.70 -15.15 9.01
CA ARG A 83 -16.95 -13.68 8.91
C ARG A 83 -16.48 -12.93 10.16
N THR A 84 -16.74 -13.49 11.35
CA THR A 84 -16.30 -12.93 12.63
C THR A 84 -14.77 -12.93 12.76
N ILE A 85 -14.10 -13.95 12.22
CA ILE A 85 -12.63 -14.02 12.19
C ILE A 85 -12.07 -12.95 11.24
N GLY A 86 -12.70 -12.72 10.09
CA GLY A 86 -12.32 -11.66 9.16
C GLY A 86 -12.39 -10.26 9.79
N LEU A 87 -13.48 -9.96 10.50
CA LEU A 87 -13.62 -8.70 11.23
C LEU A 87 -12.58 -8.56 12.34
N ARG A 88 -12.31 -9.63 13.10
CA ARG A 88 -11.29 -9.62 14.16
C ARG A 88 -9.88 -9.38 13.59
N LYS A 89 -9.52 -10.05 12.49
CA LYS A 89 -8.25 -9.83 11.78
C LYS A 89 -8.12 -8.39 11.32
N MET A 90 -9.18 -7.82 10.73
CA MET A 90 -9.21 -6.41 10.32
C MET A 90 -8.99 -5.48 11.52
N MET A 91 -9.68 -5.70 12.64
CA MET A 91 -9.49 -4.86 13.83
C MET A 91 -8.06 -4.92 14.35
N VAL A 92 -7.46 -6.11 14.40
CA VAL A 92 -6.08 -6.27 14.87
C VAL A 92 -5.08 -5.64 13.90
N ASP A 93 -5.29 -5.81 12.60
CA ASP A 93 -4.49 -5.16 11.56
C ASP A 93 -4.53 -3.63 11.67
N GLN A 94 -5.72 -3.07 11.87
CA GLN A 94 -5.91 -1.63 11.98
C GLN A 94 -5.39 -1.07 13.30
N LEU A 95 -5.52 -1.78 14.42
CA LEU A 95 -5.12 -1.27 15.73
C LEU A 95 -3.63 -1.48 16.06
N LEU A 96 -3.04 -2.60 15.64
CA LEU A 96 -1.66 -2.94 16.02
C LEU A 96 -0.68 -2.71 14.89
N PHE A 97 -1.01 -3.18 13.69
CA PHE A 97 -0.07 -3.18 12.58
C PHE A 97 -0.03 -1.85 11.84
N THR A 98 -1.20 -1.31 11.50
CA THR A 98 -1.32 -0.09 10.70
C THR A 98 -0.57 1.11 11.29
N PRO A 99 -0.67 1.45 12.60
CA PRO A 99 0.05 2.59 13.17
C PRO A 99 1.57 2.43 13.03
N CYS A 100 2.07 1.26 13.44
CA CYS A 100 3.49 0.94 13.36
C CYS A 100 3.98 0.94 11.90
N PHE A 101 3.22 0.33 11.01
CA PHE A 101 3.56 0.22 9.60
C PHE A 101 3.62 1.60 8.93
N LEU A 102 2.66 2.48 9.17
CA LEU A 102 2.64 3.82 8.58
C LEU A 102 3.78 4.70 9.11
N GLY A 103 4.08 4.62 10.40
CA GLY A 103 5.22 5.33 10.98
C GLY A 103 6.54 4.89 10.35
N CYS A 104 6.74 3.57 10.24
CA CYS A 104 7.91 3.01 9.56
C CYS A 104 7.94 3.36 8.06
N PHE A 105 6.80 3.34 7.38
CA PHE A 105 6.70 3.69 5.96
C PHE A 105 7.14 5.14 5.69
N LEU A 106 6.63 6.09 6.47
CA LEU A 106 7.01 7.50 6.34
C LEU A 106 8.51 7.69 6.64
N THR A 107 9.02 7.00 7.67
CA THR A 107 10.45 7.04 8.04
C THR A 107 11.35 6.52 6.93
N VAL A 108 11.07 5.31 6.43
CA VAL A 108 11.88 4.67 5.38
C VAL A 108 11.76 5.43 4.06
N SER A 109 10.58 5.97 3.75
CA SER A 109 10.39 6.80 2.57
C SER A 109 11.25 8.06 2.61
N GLY A 110 11.26 8.79 3.73
CA GLY A 110 12.13 9.96 3.92
C GLY A 110 13.62 9.61 3.86
N ALA A 111 14.01 8.47 4.45
CA ALA A 111 15.38 7.98 4.39
C ALA A 111 15.84 7.64 2.96
N LEU A 112 14.97 7.03 2.14
CA LEU A 112 15.24 6.76 0.72
C LEU A 112 15.28 8.02 -0.15
N GLN A 113 14.70 9.11 0.32
CA GLN A 113 14.84 10.44 -0.27
C GLN A 113 16.12 11.15 0.18
N PHE A 114 16.94 10.53 1.04
CA PHE A 114 18.15 11.11 1.65
C PHE A 114 17.87 12.38 2.46
N GLN A 115 16.69 12.47 3.08
CA GLN A 115 16.34 13.59 3.95
C GLN A 115 17.07 13.49 5.30
N PRO A 116 17.48 14.63 5.89
CA PRO A 116 18.00 14.65 7.26
C PRO A 116 16.97 14.14 8.27
N TRP A 117 17.43 13.52 9.36
CA TRP A 117 16.55 12.97 10.40
C TRP A 117 15.61 14.02 11.01
N SER A 118 16.05 15.27 11.15
CA SER A 118 15.21 16.37 11.62
C SER A 118 14.00 16.59 10.72
N VAL A 119 14.20 16.61 9.41
CA VAL A 119 13.13 16.77 8.41
C VAL A 119 12.17 15.58 8.44
N ILE A 120 12.69 14.36 8.52
CA ILE A 120 11.88 13.14 8.62
C ILE A 120 11.01 13.17 9.88
N LYS A 121 11.59 13.53 11.03
CA LYS A 121 10.88 13.61 12.30
C LYS A 121 9.78 14.66 12.28
N ASP A 122 10.07 15.85 11.75
CA ASP A 122 9.09 16.93 11.63
C ASP A 122 7.94 16.53 10.69
N LYS A 123 8.26 15.87 9.57
CA LYS A 123 7.27 15.33 8.65
C LYS A 123 6.36 14.31 9.33
N ILE A 124 6.93 13.35 10.06
CA ILE A 124 6.14 12.37 10.83
C ILE A 124 5.23 13.08 11.82
N ASN A 125 5.75 14.04 12.60
CA ASN A 125 4.93 14.75 13.59
C ASN A 125 3.75 15.51 12.97
N LYS A 126 3.93 16.06 11.78
CA LYS A 126 2.88 16.82 11.07
C LYS A 126 1.87 15.91 10.37
N GLU A 127 2.36 14.93 9.60
CA GLU A 127 1.52 14.18 8.65
C GLU A 127 1.02 12.84 9.20
N TYR A 128 1.71 12.25 10.18
CA TYR A 128 1.39 10.88 10.63
C TYR A 128 -0.05 10.72 11.09
N PHE A 129 -0.54 11.65 11.93
CA PHE A 129 -1.90 11.58 12.44
C PHE A 129 -2.95 11.75 11.34
N GLU A 130 -2.68 12.62 10.36
CA GLU A 130 -3.57 12.81 9.22
C GLU A 130 -3.59 11.56 8.34
N VAL A 131 -2.43 10.99 8.00
CA VAL A 131 -2.32 9.75 7.23
C VAL A 131 -3.01 8.59 7.96
N LEU A 132 -2.82 8.46 9.28
CA LEU A 132 -3.46 7.43 10.09
C LEU A 132 -4.99 7.61 10.12
N LYS A 133 -5.47 8.84 10.31
CA LYS A 133 -6.91 9.14 10.29
C LYS A 133 -7.53 8.82 8.93
N THR A 134 -6.89 9.22 7.84
CA THR A 134 -7.35 8.90 6.48
C THR A 134 -7.37 7.40 6.25
N ASN A 135 -6.37 6.66 6.75
CA ASN A 135 -6.36 5.20 6.69
C ASN A 135 -7.59 4.58 7.40
N TYR A 136 -7.88 5.03 8.61
CA TYR A 136 -9.03 4.57 9.40
C TYR A 136 -10.39 5.01 8.87
N MET A 137 -10.45 6.06 8.05
CA MET A 137 -11.68 6.41 7.33
C MET A 137 -11.85 5.54 6.09
N LEU A 138 -10.76 5.32 5.34
CA LEU A 138 -10.79 4.63 4.06
C LEU A 138 -11.03 3.12 4.22
N TRP A 139 -10.22 2.43 5.01
CA TRP A 139 -10.18 0.97 5.02
C TRP A 139 -11.41 0.33 5.68
N PRO A 140 -11.86 0.75 6.87
CA PRO A 140 -13.10 0.25 7.44
C PRO A 140 -14.30 0.46 6.51
N SER A 141 -14.43 1.64 5.90
CA SER A 141 -15.50 1.94 4.94
C SER A 141 -15.41 1.04 3.70
N ALA A 142 -14.22 0.89 3.12
CA ALA A 142 -14.00 0.01 1.97
C ALA A 142 -14.30 -1.46 2.30
N GLN A 143 -13.92 -1.93 3.49
CA GLN A 143 -14.19 -3.29 3.94
C GLN A 143 -15.69 -3.53 4.14
N LEU A 144 -16.41 -2.58 4.73
CA LEU A 144 -17.87 -2.66 4.85
C LEU A 144 -18.54 -2.73 3.47
N ILE A 145 -18.19 -1.83 2.55
CA ILE A 145 -18.72 -1.87 1.17
C ILE A 145 -18.40 -3.21 0.50
N THR A 146 -17.18 -3.70 0.65
CA THR A 146 -16.73 -4.96 0.07
C THR A 146 -17.55 -6.16 0.56
N PHE A 147 -17.83 -6.22 1.86
CA PHE A 147 -18.55 -7.37 2.44
C PHE A 147 -20.06 -7.31 2.28
N TYR A 148 -20.65 -6.11 2.32
CA TYR A 148 -22.11 -5.94 2.30
C TYR A 148 -22.68 -5.66 0.90
N ILE A 149 -21.96 -4.93 0.05
CA ILE A 149 -22.48 -4.46 -1.25
C ILE A 149 -21.88 -5.26 -2.40
N ILE A 150 -20.56 -5.49 -2.37
CA ILE A 150 -19.85 -6.07 -3.52
C ILE A 150 -19.98 -7.61 -3.55
N PRO A 151 -20.48 -8.20 -4.66
CA PRO A 151 -20.51 -9.65 -4.85
C PRO A 151 -19.12 -10.28 -4.76
N LEU A 152 -19.03 -11.52 -4.25
CA LEU A 152 -17.76 -12.20 -3.94
C LEU A 152 -16.72 -12.12 -5.08
N GLN A 153 -17.17 -12.32 -6.32
CA GLN A 153 -16.32 -12.32 -7.52
C GLN A 153 -15.68 -10.96 -7.86
N TYR A 154 -16.28 -9.84 -7.41
CA TYR A 154 -15.78 -8.49 -7.69
C TYR A 154 -15.01 -7.87 -6.53
N ARG A 155 -14.98 -8.51 -5.35
CA ARG A 155 -14.33 -7.97 -4.15
C ARG A 155 -12.85 -7.69 -4.35
N ILE A 156 -12.13 -8.61 -4.99
CA ILE A 156 -10.69 -8.46 -5.26
C ILE A 156 -10.44 -7.23 -6.13
N ILE A 157 -11.28 -7.00 -7.15
CA ILE A 157 -11.17 -5.87 -8.08
C ILE A 157 -11.41 -4.55 -7.33
N PHE A 158 -12.48 -4.48 -6.53
CA PHE A 158 -12.82 -3.29 -5.75
C PHE A 158 -11.72 -2.95 -4.73
N VAL A 159 -11.27 -3.94 -3.94
CA VAL A 159 -10.21 -3.73 -2.94
C VAL A 159 -8.90 -3.33 -3.61
N SER A 160 -8.58 -3.90 -4.77
CA SER A 160 -7.36 -3.53 -5.52
C SER A 160 -7.43 -2.09 -6.03
N PHE A 161 -8.61 -1.63 -6.45
CA PHE A 161 -8.84 -0.24 -6.83
C PHE A 161 -8.69 0.72 -5.66
N VAL A 162 -9.28 0.41 -4.49
CA VAL A 162 -9.08 1.21 -3.27
C VAL A 162 -7.61 1.21 -2.84
N ALA A 163 -6.92 0.08 -2.96
CA ALA A 163 -5.49 -0.02 -2.67
C ALA A 163 -4.66 0.88 -3.59
N LEU A 164 -4.99 0.95 -4.89
CA LEU A 164 -4.33 1.86 -5.83
C LEU A 164 -4.48 3.32 -5.36
N LEU A 165 -5.71 3.75 -5.06
CA LEU A 165 -5.98 5.11 -4.55
C LEU A 165 -5.21 5.41 -3.27
N TRP A 166 -5.17 4.46 -2.33
CA TRP A 166 -4.42 4.60 -1.09
C TRP A 166 -2.91 4.74 -1.34
N ASN A 167 -2.33 3.92 -2.22
CA ASN A 167 -0.91 4.01 -2.56
C ASN A 167 -0.59 5.31 -3.29
N THR A 168 -1.48 5.81 -4.14
CA THR A 168 -1.36 7.10 -4.81
C THR A 168 -1.38 8.25 -3.79
N TYR A 169 -2.28 8.21 -2.81
CA TYR A 169 -2.31 9.16 -1.70
C TYR A 169 -1.01 9.12 -0.88
N LEU A 170 -0.56 7.93 -0.46
CA LEU A 170 0.71 7.78 0.26
C LEU A 170 1.90 8.29 -0.54
N ALA A 171 1.90 8.06 -1.86
CA ALA A 171 2.95 8.56 -2.74
C ALA A 171 2.96 10.07 -2.81
N SER A 172 1.80 10.72 -2.83
CA SER A 172 1.70 12.18 -2.76
C SER A 172 2.18 12.71 -1.41
N GLN A 173 1.64 12.22 -0.28
CA GLN A 173 2.05 12.67 1.06
C GLN A 173 3.55 12.49 1.30
N ALA A 174 4.11 11.34 0.90
CA ALA A 174 5.53 11.05 1.04
C ALA A 174 6.45 12.06 0.32
N ASN A 175 5.96 12.79 -0.69
CA ASN A 175 6.73 13.76 -1.46
C ASN A 175 6.24 15.22 -1.33
N GLN A 176 5.10 15.46 -0.69
CA GLN A 176 4.50 16.80 -0.57
C GLN A 176 5.40 17.79 0.18
N SER A 177 6.10 17.35 1.24
CA SER A 177 6.98 18.20 2.05
C SER A 177 8.32 18.57 1.40
N TYR A 178 8.64 18.08 0.19
CA TYR A 178 9.81 18.55 -0.57
C TYR A 178 9.54 19.87 -1.30
N ASN A 179 8.29 20.15 -1.67
CA ASN A 179 7.94 21.31 -2.51
C ASN A 179 7.66 22.60 -1.71
N GLU A 180 7.70 22.55 -0.37
CA GLU A 180 7.47 23.71 0.52
C GLU A 180 8.77 24.34 1.07
N THR A 181 9.94 23.91 0.58
CA THR A 181 11.26 24.51 0.84
C THR A 181 11.91 24.97 -0.45
#